data_AF-A0A8J8A9J8-F1
#
_entry.id   AF-A0A8J8A9J8-F1
#
_cell.length_a   1.000
_cell.length_b   1.000
_cell.length_c   1.000
_cell.angle_alpha   90.00
_cell.angle_beta   90.00
_cell.angle_gamma   90.00
#
_symmetry.space_group_name_H-M   'P 1'
#
loop_
_entity.id
_entity.type
_entity.pdbx_description
1 polymer ?
#
loop_
_entity_poly.entity_id
_entity_poly.type
_entity_poly.pdbx_seq_one_letter_code
_entity_poly.pdbx_strand_id
1 'polypeptide(L)' 'MNPMEMTVKRKAFLEELPKVVDDAVREYGPRLRRIEIAEDEKGCYTVFITYESDFKPPR' A
#
# COMPACT_ATOMS: atom_id res chain seq x y z
N MET A 1 12.50 -4.13 9.30
CA MET A 1 11.08 -3.92 8.94
C MET A 1 11.12 -2.94 7.79
N ASN A 2 10.83 -3.38 6.57
CA ASN A 2 11.05 -2.55 5.38
C ASN A 2 9.67 -2.20 4.83
N PRO A 3 9.12 -1.02 5.16
CA PRO A 3 7.86 -0.56 4.57
C PRO A 3 8.05 -0.34 3.08
N MET A 4 7.04 -0.74 2.29
CA MET A 4 6.96 -0.35 0.88
C MET A 4 6.24 0.99 0.79
N GLU A 5 6.81 1.93 0.04
CA GLU A 5 6.30 3.30 -0.12
C GLU A 5 6.05 3.58 -1.60
N MET A 6 4.86 4.11 -1.93
CA MET A 6 4.51 4.54 -3.29
C MET A 6 3.76 5.88 -3.23
N THR A 7 4.22 6.87 -4.00
CA THR A 7 3.72 8.25 -4.00
C THR A 7 3.12 8.60 -5.37
N VAL A 8 1.85 9.02 -5.41
CA VAL A 8 1.13 9.28 -6.69
C VAL A 8 0.27 10.56 -6.61
N LYS A 9 0.05 11.24 -7.75
CA LYS A 9 -0.78 12.46 -7.85
C LYS A 9 -2.28 12.12 -7.68
N ARG A 10 -3.03 12.95 -6.94
CA ARG A 10 -4.46 12.76 -6.55
C ARG A 10 -5.40 12.02 -7.51
N LYS A 11 -5.53 12.44 -8.77
CA LYS A 11 -6.43 11.77 -9.74
C LYS A 11 -5.97 10.36 -10.09
N ALA A 12 -4.71 10.24 -10.52
CA ALA A 12 -4.10 8.96 -10.83
C ALA A 12 -4.03 8.04 -9.61
N PHE A 13 -3.86 8.62 -8.41
CA PHE A 13 -3.86 7.87 -7.16
C PHE A 13 -5.20 7.17 -6.92
N LEU A 14 -6.33 7.89 -7.03
CA LEU A 14 -7.65 7.31 -6.78
C LEU A 14 -8.04 6.25 -7.82
N GLU A 15 -7.53 6.35 -9.05
CA GLU A 15 -7.73 5.34 -10.09
C GLU A 15 -6.87 4.09 -9.87
N GLU A 16 -5.63 4.26 -9.39
CA GLU A 16 -4.70 3.14 -9.14
C GLU A 16 -4.88 2.49 -7.77
N LEU A 17 -5.45 3.21 -6.78
CA LEU A 17 -5.61 2.74 -5.41
C LEU A 17 -6.37 1.40 -5.31
N PRO A 18 -7.50 1.17 -6.02
CA PRO A 18 -8.17 -0.12 -5.99
C PRO A 18 -7.27 -1.27 -6.42
N LYS A 19 -6.42 -1.05 -7.42
CA LYS A 19 -5.47 -2.05 -7.93
C LYS A 19 -4.36 -2.33 -6.92
N VAL A 20 -3.81 -1.29 -6.30
CA VAL A 20 -2.80 -1.42 -5.23
C VAL A 20 -3.36 -2.22 -4.04
N VAL A 21 -4.61 -1.96 -3.66
CA VAL A 21 -5.29 -2.70 -2.59
C VAL A 21 -5.55 -4.15 -3.01
N ASP A 22 -6.00 -4.41 -4.24
CA ASP A 22 -6.19 -5.78 -4.76
C ASP A 22 -4.88 -6.57 -4.73
N ASP A 23 -3.80 -5.99 -5.23
CA ASP A 23 -2.48 -6.60 -5.23
C ASP A 23 -1.99 -6.88 -3.80
N ALA A 24 -2.19 -5.93 -2.87
CA ALA A 24 -1.84 -6.12 -1.46
C ALA A 24 -2.66 -7.24 -0.80
N VAL A 25 -3.97 -7.32 -1.07
CA VAL A 25 -4.82 -8.38 -0.56
C VAL A 25 -4.44 -9.73 -1.18
N ARG A 26 -4.06 -9.79 -2.45
CA ARG A 26 -3.63 -11.03 -3.11
C ARG A 26 -2.27 -11.51 -2.63
N GLU A 27 -1.33 -10.59 -2.42
CA GLU A 27 0.04 -10.90 -2.01
C GLU A 27 0.12 -11.26 -0.53
N TYR A 28 -0.55 -10.48 0.33
CA TYR A 28 -0.44 -10.61 1.79
C TYR A 28 -1.64 -11.32 2.43
N GLY A 29 -2.83 -11.28 1.81
CA GLY A 29 -4.03 -12.02 2.21
C GLY A 29 -4.32 -11.96 3.71
N PRO A 30 -4.42 -13.11 4.41
CA PRO A 30 -4.72 -13.16 5.84
C PRO A 30 -3.64 -12.53 6.73
N ARG A 31 -2.44 -12.28 6.21
CA ARG A 31 -1.32 -11.63 6.91
C ARG A 31 -1.39 -10.11 6.81
N LEU A 32 -2.26 -9.56 5.97
CA LEU A 32 -2.48 -8.13 5.86
C LEU A 32 -3.09 -7.62 7.18
N ARG A 33 -2.42 -6.69 7.83
CA ARG A 33 -2.84 -6.13 9.13
C ARG A 33 -3.53 -4.79 8.97
N ARG A 34 -2.99 -3.92 8.13
CA ARG A 34 -3.48 -2.56 7.96
C ARG A 34 -3.06 -2.01 6.60
N ILE A 35 -3.99 -1.31 5.95
CA ILE A 35 -3.69 -0.39 4.84
C ILE A 35 -4.04 1.00 5.35
N GLU A 36 -3.08 1.91 5.26
CA GLU A 36 -3.26 3.32 5.62
C GLU A 36 -2.91 4.21 4.43
N ILE A 37 -3.64 5.30 4.26
CA ILE A 37 -3.41 6.28 3.20
C ILE A 37 -3.15 7.61 3.87
N ALA A 38 -1.98 8.19 3.64
CA ALA A 38 -1.60 9.51 4.10
C ALA A 38 -1.55 10.48 2.92
N GLU A 39 -2.09 11.69 3.10
CA GLU A 39 -1.98 12.80 2.14
C GLU A 39 -0.95 13.81 2.67
N ASP A 40 -0.04 14.27 1.80
CA ASP A 40 0.91 15.33 2.12
C ASP A 40 0.36 16.74 1.80
N GLU A 41 1.06 17.78 2.27
CA GLU A 41 0.68 19.19 2.04
C GLU A 41 0.69 19.59 0.55
N LYS A 42 1.27 18.76 -0.33
CA LYS A 42 1.33 18.96 -1.78
C LYS A 42 0.23 18.19 -2.52
N GLY A 43 -0.65 17.48 -1.80
CA GLY A 43 -1.72 16.66 -2.38
C GLY A 43 -1.23 15.36 -3.02
N CYS A 44 -0.05 14.87 -2.63
CA CYS A 44 0.40 13.53 -2.95
C CYS A 44 -0.11 12.56 -1.90
N TYR A 45 -0.43 11.34 -2.32
CA TYR A 45 -0.92 10.30 -1.42
C TYR A 45 0.07 9.16 -1.37
N THR A 46 0.29 8.65 -0.15
CA THR A 46 1.16 7.51 0.14
C THR A 46 0.33 6.40 0.77
N VAL A 47 0.45 5.17 0.24
CA VAL A 47 -0.17 3.97 0.82
C VAL A 47 0.83 3.21 1.67
N PHE A 48 0.52 3.01 2.94
CA PHE A 48 1.27 2.18 3.87
C PHE A 48 0.57 0.85 4.05
N ILE A 49 1.24 -0.24 3.65
CA ILE A 49 0.75 -1.61 3.78
C ILE A 49 1.55 -2.29 4.88
N THR A 50 0.86 -2.65 5.98
CA THR A 50 1.44 -3.40 7.10
C THR A 50 0.96 -4.83 7.05
N TYR A 51 1.89 -5.79 7.12
CA TYR A 51 1.63 -7.22 7.12
C TYR A 51 2.45 -7.92 8.21
N GLU A 52 2.13 -9.18 8.51
CA GLU A 52 2.85 -9.96 9.52
C GLU A 52 4.31 -10.23 9.11
N SER A 53 5.24 -9.92 10.01
CA SER A 53 6.69 -9.82 9.79
C SER A 53 7.40 -11.13 9.38
N ASP A 54 6.79 -12.30 9.61
CA ASP A 54 7.33 -13.60 9.18
C ASP A 54 7.11 -13.88 7.69
N PHE A 55 6.50 -12.95 6.96
CA PHE A 55 6.34 -13.03 5.52
C PHE A 55 7.51 -12.35 4.79
N LYS A 56 8.34 -13.15 4.13
CA LYS A 56 9.16 -12.68 3.01
C LYS A 56 8.37 -12.95 1.73
N PRO A 57 7.92 -11.93 0.99
CA PRO A 57 7.34 -12.17 -0.33
C PRO A 57 8.38 -12.88 -1.20
N PRO A 58 7.97 -13.88 -2.01
CA PRO A 58 8.87 -14.45 -3.02
C PRO A 58 9.34 -13.30 -3.94
N ARG A 59 10.66 -13.16 -4.06
CA ARG A 59 11.30 -12.20 -4.98
C ARG A 59 10.91 -12.47 -6.43
#